data_AF-A0A1Q4XFM9-F1
#
_entry.id   AF-A0A1Q4XFM9-F1
#
_cell.length_a   1.000
_cell.length_b   1.000
_cell.length_c   1.000
_cell.angle_alpha   90.00
_cell.angle_beta   90.00
_cell.angle_gamma   90.00
#
_symmetry.space_group_name_H-M   'P 1'
#
loop_
_entity.id
_entity.type
_entity.pdbx_description
1 polymer ?
#
loop_
_entity_poly.entity_id
_entity_poly.type
_entity_poly.pdbx_seq_one_letter_code
_entity_poly.pdbx_strand_id
1 'polypeptide(L)'
;MRNRDGAGLSTRAANTVVTALGAAAGIGPGDDGEAFGPHVLRHTFGTNLVRGRGEVATAPVDVVLVAELMGHADLNTTRRYILPSEADKTRELEALTTDR
;
A
#
# COMPACT_ATOMS: atom_id res chain seq x y z
N MET A 1 -16.20 -7.53 -13.58
CA MET A 1 -16.44 -8.64 -12.63
C MET A 1 -17.94 -8.73 -12.38
N ARG A 2 -18.54 -9.91 -12.50
CA ARG A 2 -19.99 -10.12 -12.31
C ARG A 2 -20.25 -10.93 -11.04
N ASN A 3 -21.40 -10.73 -10.41
CA ASN A 3 -21.87 -11.58 -9.32
C ASN A 3 -22.44 -12.90 -9.87
N ARG A 4 -22.87 -13.80 -8.96
CA ARG A 4 -23.46 -15.10 -9.33
C ARG A 4 -24.74 -14.99 -10.16
N ASP A 5 -25.43 -13.86 -10.07
CA ASP A 5 -26.67 -13.58 -10.80
C ASP A 5 -26.40 -12.91 -12.16
N GLY A 6 -25.12 -12.78 -12.55
CA GLY A 6 -24.71 -12.15 -13.79
C GLY A 6 -24.77 -10.61 -13.76
N ALA A 7 -25.16 -9.97 -12.66
CA ALA A 7 -25.11 -8.52 -12.50
C ALA A 7 -23.69 -8.03 -12.18
N GLY A 8 -23.46 -6.71 -12.22
CA GLY A 8 -22.18 -6.13 -11.80
C GLY A 8 -21.90 -6.40 -10.32
N LEU A 9 -20.66 -6.73 -9.96
CA LEU A 9 -20.28 -6.86 -8.56
C LEU A 9 -20.32 -5.48 -7.88
N SER A 10 -21.06 -5.38 -6.77
CA SER A 10 -21.13 -4.13 -6.00
C SER A 10 -19.88 -3.95 -5.12
N THR A 11 -19.56 -2.69 -4.80
CA THR A 11 -18.47 -2.35 -3.86
C THR A 11 -18.65 -3.05 -2.52
N ARG A 12 -19.89 -3.14 -2.03
CA ARG A 12 -20.20 -3.84 -0.77
C ARG A 12 -19.89 -5.32 -0.85
N ALA A 13 -20.31 -5.98 -1.93
CA ALA A 13 -20.04 -7.41 -2.12
C ALA A 13 -18.53 -7.69 -2.24
N ALA A 14 -17.78 -6.85 -2.97
CA ALA A 14 -16.33 -6.95 -3.04
C ALA A 14 -15.69 -6.78 -1.65
N ASN A 15 -16.12 -5.78 -0.88
CA ASN A 15 -15.65 -5.56 0.49
C ASN A 15 -15.93 -6.77 1.38
N THR A 16 -17.13 -7.34 1.32
CA THR A 16 -17.51 -8.54 2.10
C THR A 16 -16.59 -9.72 1.79
N VAL A 17 -16.32 -9.99 0.51
CA VAL A 17 -15.44 -11.10 0.11
C VAL A 17 -14.02 -10.89 0.61
N VAL A 18 -13.45 -9.70 0.40
CA VAL A 18 -12.08 -9.38 0.84
C VAL A 18 -11.95 -9.48 2.35
N THR A 19 -12.91 -8.92 3.10
CA THR A 19 -12.91 -8.95 4.57
C THR A 19 -12.97 -10.40 5.09
N ALA A 20 -13.82 -11.24 4.48
CA ALA A 20 -13.93 -12.64 4.87
C ALA A 20 -12.63 -13.43 4.61
N LEU A 21 -11.96 -13.16 3.48
CA LEU A 21 -10.64 -13.75 3.19
C LEU A 21 -9.58 -13.30 4.20
N GLY A 22 -9.57 -12.01 4.56
CA GLY A 22 -8.68 -11.49 5.60
C GLY A 22 -8.88 -12.17 6.95
N ALA A 23 -10.14 -12.30 7.38
CA ALA A 23 -10.49 -13.00 8.62
C ALA A 23 -10.07 -14.48 8.58
N ALA A 24 -10.32 -15.18 7.47
CA ALA A 24 -9.91 -16.57 7.30
C ALA A 24 -8.38 -16.76 7.31
N ALA A 25 -7.64 -15.75 6.84
CA ALA A 25 -6.18 -15.72 6.88
C ALA A 25 -5.61 -15.23 8.21
N GLY A 26 -6.45 -14.86 9.19
CA GLY A 26 -6.01 -14.31 10.48
C GLY A 26 -5.40 -12.91 10.38
N ILE A 27 -5.73 -12.15 9.32
CA ILE A 27 -5.23 -10.79 9.12
C ILE A 27 -6.06 -9.81 9.95
N GLY A 28 -5.39 -9.10 10.86
CA GLY A 28 -5.98 -8.07 11.71
C GLY A 28 -6.14 -6.71 11.02
N PRO A 29 -6.58 -5.68 11.77
CA PRO A 29 -6.60 -4.31 11.26
C PRO A 29 -5.20 -3.82 10.86
N GLY A 30 -5.17 -2.75 10.05
CA GLY A 30 -3.93 -2.08 9.68
C GLY A 30 -3.25 -1.39 10.86
N ASP A 31 -2.02 -0.91 10.64
CA ASP A 31 -1.18 -0.27 11.66
C ASP A 31 -1.83 0.97 12.30
N ASP A 32 -2.73 1.65 11.59
CA ASP A 32 -3.49 2.82 12.07
C ASP A 32 -4.84 2.43 12.70
N GLY A 33 -5.11 1.13 12.87
CA GLY A 33 -6.36 0.61 13.40
C GLY A 33 -7.50 0.52 12.38
N GLU A 34 -7.26 0.84 11.09
CA GLU A 34 -8.24 0.65 10.03
C GLU A 34 -8.62 -0.83 9.89
N ALA A 35 -9.92 -1.14 9.85
CA ALA A 35 -10.39 -2.51 9.67
C ALA A 35 -9.91 -3.07 8.31
N PHE A 36 -9.49 -4.34 8.30
CA PHE A 36 -9.03 -4.98 7.07
C PHE A 36 -10.10 -4.95 5.97
N GLY A 37 -9.69 -4.53 4.78
CA GLY A 37 -10.56 -4.43 3.61
C GLY A 37 -9.80 -4.01 2.36
N PRO A 38 -10.50 -3.78 1.24
CA PRO A 38 -9.88 -3.39 -0.04
C PRO A 38 -9.02 -2.13 0.05
N HIS A 39 -9.37 -1.20 0.95
CA HIS A 39 -8.62 0.05 1.13
C HIS A 39 -7.27 -0.18 1.83
N VAL A 40 -7.22 -1.05 2.84
CA VAL A 40 -5.96 -1.50 3.46
C VAL A 40 -5.06 -2.17 2.41
N LEU A 41 -5.60 -3.01 1.52
CA LEU A 41 -4.82 -3.62 0.44
C LEU A 41 -4.27 -2.58 -0.55
N ARG A 42 -5.02 -1.50 -0.82
CA ARG A 42 -4.52 -0.37 -1.62
C ARG A 42 -3.35 0.33 -0.91
N HIS A 43 -3.42 0.52 0.41
CA HIS A 43 -2.32 1.05 1.21
C HIS A 43 -1.09 0.13 1.18
N THR A 44 -1.29 -1.19 1.28
CA THR A 44 -0.21 -2.20 1.18
C THR A 44 0.47 -2.13 -0.19
N PHE A 45 -0.32 -2.05 -1.27
CA PHE A 45 0.20 -1.90 -2.63
C PHE A 45 1.10 -0.67 -2.78
N GLY A 46 0.62 0.51 -2.36
CA GLY A 46 1.40 1.76 -2.41
C GLY A 46 2.70 1.69 -1.60
N THR A 47 2.63 1.12 -0.40
CA THR A 47 3.80 0.93 0.48
C THR A 47 4.83 0.00 -0.14
N ASN A 48 4.40 -1.11 -0.74
CA ASN A 48 5.29 -2.09 -1.35
C ASN A 48 6.01 -1.53 -2.58
N LEU A 49 5.33 -0.75 -3.41
CA LEU A 49 5.96 -0.07 -4.55
C LEU A 49 7.02 0.92 -4.08
N VAL A 50 6.67 1.83 -3.17
CA VAL A 50 7.61 2.85 -2.66
C VAL A 50 8.83 2.22 -2.02
N ARG A 51 8.66 1.13 -1.28
CA ARG A 51 9.74 0.51 -0.50
C ARG A 51 10.47 -0.62 -1.24
N GLY A 52 10.06 -0.97 -2.47
CA GLY A 52 10.63 -2.08 -3.22
C GLY A 52 10.51 -3.42 -2.49
N ARG A 53 9.32 -3.71 -1.94
CA ARG A 53 9.07 -4.89 -1.10
C ARG A 53 8.11 -5.88 -1.77
N GLY A 54 8.26 -7.13 -1.38
CA GLY A 54 7.37 -8.22 -1.78
C GLY A 54 7.55 -8.60 -3.25
N GLU A 55 6.57 -9.32 -3.78
CA GLU A 55 6.59 -9.80 -5.18
C GLU A 55 6.23 -8.70 -6.19
N VAL A 56 5.66 -7.59 -5.73
CA VAL A 56 5.13 -6.52 -6.58
C VAL A 56 6.23 -5.62 -7.15
N ALA A 57 7.31 -5.39 -6.41
CA ALA A 57 8.44 -4.59 -6.85
C ALA A 57 9.75 -5.07 -6.21
N THR A 58 10.78 -5.27 -7.03
CA THR A 58 12.12 -5.71 -6.58
C THR A 58 13.04 -4.54 -6.21
N ALA A 59 12.61 -3.31 -6.47
CA ALA A 59 13.32 -2.07 -6.15
C ALA A 59 12.30 -0.94 -5.87
N PRO A 60 12.67 0.10 -5.11
CA PRO A 60 11.83 1.28 -4.89
C PRO A 60 11.35 1.90 -6.20
N VAL A 61 10.04 2.18 -6.28
CA VAL A 61 9.40 2.81 -7.44
C VAL A 61 9.25 4.31 -7.19
N ASP A 62 9.45 5.10 -8.24
CA ASP A 62 9.28 6.55 -8.22
C ASP A 62 7.90 6.98 -7.69
N VAL A 63 7.88 7.99 -6.80
CA VAL A 63 6.67 8.39 -6.08
C VAL A 63 5.60 8.96 -7.00
N VAL A 64 5.98 9.60 -8.12
CA VAL A 64 5.02 10.12 -9.11
C VAL A 64 4.37 8.95 -9.83
N LEU A 65 5.16 7.96 -10.26
CA LEU A 65 4.61 6.74 -10.86
C LEU A 65 3.70 5.97 -9.90
N VAL A 66 4.05 5.87 -8.61
CA VAL A 66 3.16 5.29 -7.60
C VAL A 66 1.85 6.06 -7.50
N ALA A 67 1.89 7.39 -7.50
CA ALA A 67 0.68 8.22 -7.45
C ALA A 67 -0.23 7.98 -8.66
N GLU A 68 0.33 7.87 -9.87
CA GLU A 68 -0.41 7.56 -11.10
C GLU A 68 -1.07 6.18 -11.03
N LEU A 69 -0.32 5.14 -10.63
CA LEU A 69 -0.86 3.78 -10.47
C LEU A 69 -1.95 3.72 -9.39
N MET A 70 -1.83 4.55 -8.36
CA MET A 70 -2.82 4.70 -7.30
C MET A 70 -3.88 5.76 -7.62
N GLY A 71 -3.96 6.28 -8.84
CA GLY A 71 -4.97 7.26 -9.26
C GLY A 71 -5.11 8.45 -8.31
N HIS A 72 -4.02 8.88 -7.69
CA HIS A 72 -4.01 10.04 -6.78
C HIS A 72 -3.86 11.32 -7.61
N ALA A 73 -4.80 12.25 -7.43
CA ALA A 73 -4.73 13.57 -8.06
C ALA A 73 -3.74 14.52 -7.36
N ASP A 74 -3.36 14.22 -6.11
CA ASP A 74 -2.43 15.00 -5.30
C ASP A 74 -1.33 14.09 -4.74
N LEU A 75 -0.07 14.43 -5.02
CA LEU A 75 1.12 13.76 -4.51
C LEU A 75 1.18 13.72 -2.98
N ASN A 76 0.57 14.69 -2.29
CA ASN A 76 0.48 14.66 -0.82
C ASN A 76 -0.30 13.44 -0.31
N THR A 77 -1.20 12.86 -1.11
CA THR A 77 -1.89 11.61 -0.76
C THR A 77 -0.92 10.42 -0.75
N THR A 78 0.00 10.39 -1.72
CA THR A 78 1.05 9.35 -1.83
C THR A 78 2.15 9.55 -0.79
N ARG A 79 2.34 10.78 -0.29
CA ARG A 79 3.37 11.13 0.71
C ARG A 79 3.35 10.23 1.95
N ARG A 80 2.19 9.68 2.34
CA ARG A 80 2.09 8.81 3.51
C ARG A 80 2.94 7.53 3.41
N TYR A 81 3.27 7.08 2.20
CA TYR A 81 4.07 5.85 2.00
C TYR A 81 5.57 6.09 2.02
N ILE A 82 6.01 7.33 1.83
CA ILE A 82 7.44 7.71 1.73
C ILE A 82 8.02 8.20 3.05
N LEU A 83 7.26 8.22 4.14
CA LEU A 83 7.76 8.72 5.42
C LEU A 83 8.93 7.87 5.92
N PRO A 84 10.16 8.44 5.98
CA PRO A 84 11.32 7.69 6.42
C PRO A 84 11.24 7.47 7.93
N SER A 85 11.62 6.27 8.38
CA SER A 85 11.85 6.02 9.80
C SER A 85 13.10 6.78 10.27
N GLU A 86 13.27 6.95 11.57
CA GLU A 86 14.51 7.52 12.11
C GLU A 86 15.74 6.70 11.68
N ALA A 87 15.63 5.38 11.62
CA ALA A 87 16.69 4.52 11.12
C ALA A 87 17.03 4.77 9.64
N ASP A 88 16.01 5.07 8.81
CA ASP A 88 16.25 5.44 7.41
C ASP A 88 17.00 6.78 7.31
N LYS A 89 16.64 7.75 8.16
CA LYS A 89 17.32 9.05 8.20
C LYS A 89 18.78 8.93 8.65
N THR A 90 19.04 8.14 9.71
CA THR A 90 20.39 7.90 10.23
C THR A 90 21.27 7.24 9.17
N ARG A 91 20.78 6.17 8.54
CA ARG A 91 21.52 5.46 7.48
C ARG A 91 21.89 6.38 6.32
N GLU A 92 20.96 7.22 5.88
CA GLU A 92 21.20 8.16 4.79
C GLU A 92 22.24 9.23 5.18
N LEU A 93 22.15 9.75 6.41
CA LEU A 93 23.13 10.72 6.93
C LEU A 93 24.54 10.11 7.00
N GLU A 94 24.66 8.88 7.50
CA GLU A 94 25.93 8.14 7.56
C GLU A 94 26.54 7.96 6.17
N ALA A 95 25.74 7.58 5.17
CA ALA A 95 26.18 7.45 3.78
C ALA A 95 26.75 8.76 3.21
N LEU A 96 26.08 9.89 3.49
CA LEU A 96 26.55 11.22 3.06
C LEU A 96 27.86 11.66 3.75
N THR A 97 28.08 11.23 4.99
CA THR A 97 29.28 11.60 5.77
C THR A 97 30.50 10.71 5.54
N THR A 98 30.31 9.53 4.93
CA THR A 98 31.37 8.55 4.69
C THR A 98 32.03 8.72 3.31
N ASP A 99 31.44 9.51 2.42
CA ASP A 99 32.03 9.88 1.14
C ASP A 99 33.09 10.98 1.35
N ARG A 100 34.33 10.55 1.66
CA ARG A 100 35.52 11.39 1.82
C ARG A 100 36.73 10.75 1.17
#